data_AF-D8MJN9-F1
#
_entry.id   AF-D8MJN9-F1
#
_cell.length_a   1.000
_cell.length_b   1.000
_cell.length_c   1.000
_cell.angle_alpha   90.00
_cell.angle_beta   90.00
_cell.angle_gamma   90.00
#
_symmetry.space_group_name_H-M   'P 1'
#
loop_
_entity.id
_entity.type
_entity.pdbx_description
1 polymer ?
#
loop_
_entity_poly.entity_id
_entity_poly.type
_entity_poly.pdbx_seq_one_letter_code
_entity_poly.pdbx_strand_id
1 'polypeptide(L)'
;MLIVLTLLRWIQYLAHFGRMGETTERVELATHAALTHRQNNPYLGGTPWGRHITLPGNRRPVHNKEIGYIQHIDMPALSAYASAMGCEIYIPCQPGAFVDPATPLLWLVPTPDTYDESRLINCFTVDAERSFDQDPRFGLSVLSEIASRALSPAVNDPGTAIDVIGRAVRLLAIWDTQYQQSAAVDYPQLFIKPLETRDLLNDVFNPIARDGAAIIEVQIRLQKALKTLEKMTPLTYSIPARQQSCRALERARMSLGLEKEIKCLEQIVSGKEDECA
;
A
#
# COMPACT_ATOMS: atom_id res chain seq x y z
N MET A 1 41.54 -6.41 -21.01
CA MET A 1 40.34 -5.53 -21.00
C MET A 1 39.15 -6.17 -20.26
N LEU A 2 38.85 -7.45 -20.47
CA LEU A 2 37.75 -8.16 -19.78
C LEU A 2 37.88 -8.17 -18.24
N ILE A 3 39.07 -8.44 -17.71
CA ILE A 3 39.33 -8.48 -16.25
C ILE A 3 39.09 -7.12 -15.57
N VAL A 4 39.50 -6.02 -16.21
CA VAL A 4 39.32 -4.65 -15.70
C VAL A 4 37.84 -4.27 -15.67
N LEU A 5 37.06 -4.65 -16.70
CA LEU A 5 35.61 -4.45 -16.72
C LEU A 5 34.90 -5.26 -15.63
N THR A 6 35.29 -6.51 -15.41
CA THR A 6 34.71 -7.35 -14.35
C THR A 6 35.02 -6.81 -12.95
N LEU A 7 36.25 -6.35 -12.71
CA LEU A 7 36.66 -5.73 -11.44
C LEU A 7 35.96 -4.39 -11.18
N LEU A 8 35.84 -3.53 -12.20
CA LEU A 8 35.09 -2.27 -12.08
C LEU A 8 33.60 -2.54 -11.81
N ARG A 9 33.01 -3.55 -12.46
CA ARG A 9 31.63 -3.98 -12.22
C ARG A 9 31.46 -4.51 -10.80
N TRP A 10 32.43 -5.24 -10.27
CA TRP A 10 32.46 -5.72 -8.89
C TRP A 10 32.59 -4.60 -7.86
N ILE A 11 33.46 -3.61 -8.09
CA ILE A 11 33.62 -2.46 -7.20
C ILE A 11 32.35 -1.60 -7.21
N GLN A 12 31.75 -1.36 -8.38
CA GLN A 12 30.46 -0.67 -8.48
C GLN A 12 29.35 -1.45 -7.77
N TYR A 13 29.32 -2.78 -7.90
CA TYR A 13 28.37 -3.64 -7.20
C TYR A 13 28.50 -3.53 -5.67
N LEU A 14 29.74 -3.58 -5.14
CA LEU A 14 30.00 -3.47 -3.71
C LEU A 14 29.60 -2.09 -3.15
N ALA A 15 29.90 -1.02 -3.89
CA ALA A 15 29.53 0.36 -3.53
C ALA A 15 28.03 0.65 -3.73
N HIS A 16 27.34 -0.12 -4.57
CA HIS A 16 25.89 -0.05 -4.76
C HIS A 16 25.15 -0.74 -3.61
N PHE A 17 25.64 -1.90 -3.16
CA PHE A 17 25.07 -2.65 -2.04
C PHE A 17 24.98 -1.83 -0.75
N GLY A 18 26.04 -1.10 -0.39
CA GLY A 18 26.02 -0.21 0.79
C GLY A 18 24.97 0.90 0.70
N ARG A 19 24.75 1.45 -0.50
CA ARG A 19 23.75 2.51 -0.75
C ARG A 19 22.32 1.96 -0.85
N MET A 20 22.15 0.73 -1.31
CA MET A 20 20.85 0.08 -1.40
C MET A 20 20.29 -0.23 -0.02
N GLY A 21 21.12 -0.72 0.91
CA GLY A 21 20.74 -0.87 2.32
C GLY A 21 20.22 0.45 2.91
N GLU A 22 20.99 1.53 2.79
CA GLU A 22 20.62 2.87 3.29
C GLU A 22 19.34 3.43 2.63
N THR A 23 19.16 3.17 1.34
CA THR A 23 17.95 3.63 0.61
C THR A 23 16.72 2.85 1.06
N THR A 24 16.81 1.52 1.15
CA THR A 24 15.68 0.69 1.62
C THR A 24 15.32 0.98 3.08
N GLU A 25 16.30 1.29 3.92
CA GLU A 25 16.07 1.69 5.31
C GLU A 25 15.34 3.04 5.40
N ARG A 26 15.74 4.04 4.62
CA ARG A 26 15.04 5.33 4.57
C ARG A 26 13.58 5.18 4.10
N VAL A 27 13.36 4.36 3.09
CA VAL A 27 12.01 4.06 2.60
C VAL A 27 11.21 3.32 3.67
N GLU A 28 11.79 2.33 4.35
CA GLU A 28 11.14 1.60 5.45
C GLU A 28 10.76 2.55 6.60
N LEU A 29 11.65 3.46 7.01
CA LEU A 29 11.38 4.45 8.06
C LEU A 29 10.24 5.40 7.67
N ALA A 30 10.26 5.96 6.46
CA ALA A 30 9.18 6.83 5.98
C ALA A 30 7.84 6.09 5.88
N THR A 31 7.86 4.85 5.38
CA THR A 31 6.66 3.99 5.29
C THR A 31 6.12 3.65 6.67
N HIS A 32 7.00 3.34 7.62
CA HIS A 32 6.63 3.06 9.01
C HIS A 32 5.93 4.27 9.61
N ALA A 33 6.49 5.48 9.47
CA ALA A 33 5.88 6.71 9.97
C ALA A 33 4.47 6.92 9.40
N ALA A 34 4.31 6.79 8.07
CA ALA A 34 3.02 6.93 7.41
C ALA A 34 1.99 5.87 7.83
N LEU A 35 2.42 4.60 7.95
CA LEU A 35 1.56 3.49 8.41
C LEU A 35 1.14 3.68 9.87
N THR A 36 2.05 4.02 10.77
CA THR A 36 1.74 4.29 12.18
C THR A 36 0.80 5.47 12.31
N HIS A 37 1.07 6.57 11.60
CA HIS A 37 0.20 7.73 11.61
C HIS A 37 -1.21 7.35 11.14
N ARG A 38 -1.32 6.56 10.07
CA ARG A 38 -2.62 6.11 9.55
C ARG A 38 -3.32 5.11 10.45
N GLN A 39 -2.59 4.21 11.10
CA GLN A 39 -3.14 3.24 12.04
C GLN A 39 -3.75 3.96 13.26
N ASN A 40 -3.10 5.02 13.74
CA ASN A 40 -3.57 5.84 14.86
C ASN A 40 -4.69 6.80 14.46
N ASN A 41 -4.76 7.20 13.19
CA ASN A 41 -5.78 8.10 12.64
C ASN A 41 -6.50 7.40 11.46
N PRO A 42 -7.24 6.30 11.72
CA PRO A 42 -7.97 5.62 10.66
C PRO A 42 -8.97 6.57 10.03
N TYR A 43 -9.23 6.38 8.73
CA TYR A 43 -10.11 7.29 7.97
C TYR A 43 -9.68 8.76 8.07
N LEU A 44 -8.38 9.02 8.28
CA LEU A 44 -7.84 10.38 8.49
C LEU A 44 -8.49 11.11 9.69
N GLY A 45 -8.96 10.36 10.70
CA GLY A 45 -9.71 10.87 11.85
C GLY A 45 -11.20 11.09 11.58
N GLY A 46 -11.68 10.80 10.36
CA GLY A 46 -13.09 10.91 9.99
C GLY A 46 -13.92 9.66 10.27
N THR A 47 -15.19 9.72 9.88
CA THR A 47 -16.15 8.62 9.95
C THR A 47 -15.92 7.62 8.80
N PRO A 48 -15.96 6.30 9.05
CA PRO A 48 -15.85 5.30 8.01
C PRO A 48 -16.98 5.40 6.98
N TRP A 49 -16.63 5.67 5.73
CA TRP A 49 -17.55 5.54 4.60
C TRP A 49 -17.50 4.13 4.03
N GLY A 50 -18.29 3.24 4.63
CA GLY A 50 -18.39 1.84 4.22
C GLY A 50 -18.93 1.65 2.80
N ARG A 51 -18.50 0.58 2.12
CA ARG A 51 -18.89 0.25 0.73
C ARG A 51 -20.39 0.13 0.48
N HIS A 52 -21.17 -0.16 1.52
CA HIS A 52 -22.63 -0.33 1.44
C HIS A 52 -23.41 0.97 1.71
N ILE A 53 -22.72 2.04 2.14
CA ILE A 53 -23.35 3.33 2.39
C ILE A 53 -23.45 4.07 1.06
N THR A 54 -24.67 4.19 0.57
CA THR A 54 -24.96 5.01 -0.61
C THR A 54 -24.95 6.48 -0.21
N LEU A 55 -24.38 7.31 -1.08
CA LEU A 55 -24.43 8.77 -0.88
C LEU A 55 -25.90 9.20 -0.81
N PRO A 56 -26.30 9.99 0.22
CA PRO A 56 -27.66 10.48 0.31
C PRO A 56 -28.11 11.29 -0.92
N GLY A 57 -29.43 11.46 -1.05
CA GLY A 57 -30.02 12.38 -2.02
C GLY A 57 -29.67 13.84 -1.67
N ASN A 58 -29.81 14.75 -2.64
CA ASN A 58 -29.44 16.17 -2.52
C ASN A 58 -27.94 16.39 -2.22
N ARG A 59 -27.08 15.96 -3.15
CA ARG A 59 -25.61 16.07 -3.05
C ARG A 59 -25.02 16.94 -4.14
N ARG A 60 -23.89 17.57 -3.85
CA ARG A 60 -23.12 18.34 -4.82
C ARG A 60 -21.66 17.86 -4.88
N PRO A 61 -21.17 17.42 -6.05
CA PRO A 61 -19.75 17.10 -6.20
C PRO A 61 -18.91 18.37 -6.30
N VAL A 62 -17.73 18.35 -5.69
CA VAL A 62 -16.67 19.36 -5.88
C VAL A 62 -15.52 18.70 -6.63
N HIS A 63 -15.09 19.31 -7.73
CA HIS A 63 -14.08 18.75 -8.61
C HIS A 63 -12.76 19.51 -8.49
N ASN A 64 -11.67 18.78 -8.67
CA ASN A 64 -10.36 19.37 -8.90
C ASN A 64 -10.33 20.04 -10.29
N LYS A 65 -9.42 21.00 -10.49
CA LYS A 65 -9.05 21.54 -11.81
C LYS A 65 -7.73 20.97 -12.35
N GLU A 66 -6.93 20.36 -11.48
CA GLU A 66 -5.60 19.83 -11.77
C GLU A 66 -5.63 18.31 -12.01
N ILE A 67 -4.54 17.79 -12.58
CA ILE A 67 -4.31 16.35 -12.76
C ILE A 67 -3.04 16.02 -11.99
N GLY A 68 -3.12 15.03 -11.09
CA GLY A 68 -1.98 14.66 -10.25
C GLY A 68 -2.36 13.72 -9.13
N TYR A 69 -1.50 13.60 -8.13
CA TYR A 69 -1.69 12.80 -6.92
C TYR A 69 -2.05 13.70 -5.75
N ILE A 70 -3.04 13.29 -4.96
CA ILE A 70 -3.32 13.92 -3.67
C ILE A 70 -2.14 13.65 -2.73
N GLN A 71 -1.43 14.69 -2.32
CA GLN A 71 -0.37 14.57 -1.32
C GLN A 71 -0.89 14.79 0.10
N HIS A 72 -1.86 15.70 0.27
CA HIS A 72 -2.39 16.09 1.57
C HIS A 72 -3.87 16.40 1.52
N ILE A 73 -4.59 16.05 2.58
CA ILE A 73 -5.98 16.44 2.83
C ILE A 73 -6.06 17.12 4.20
N ASP A 74 -6.44 18.40 4.22
CA ASP A 74 -6.62 19.19 5.45
C ASP A 74 -7.97 18.86 6.12
N MET A 75 -7.95 17.79 6.92
CA MET A 75 -9.12 17.32 7.66
C MET A 75 -9.67 18.35 8.66
N PRO A 76 -8.83 19.05 9.47
CA PRO A 76 -9.31 20.13 10.33
C PRO A 76 -10.07 21.23 9.57
N ALA A 77 -9.55 21.70 8.44
CA ALA A 77 -10.19 22.76 7.66
C ALA A 77 -11.53 22.31 7.05
N LEU A 78 -11.58 21.08 6.52
CA LEU A 78 -12.83 20.49 6.01
C LEU A 78 -13.87 20.30 7.12
N SER A 79 -13.45 19.84 8.29
CA SER A 79 -14.30 19.67 9.47
C SER A 79 -14.91 21.01 9.91
N ALA A 80 -14.08 22.04 10.03
CA ALA A 80 -14.53 23.39 10.38
C ALA A 80 -15.52 23.95 9.33
N TYR A 81 -15.27 23.70 8.05
CA TYR A 81 -16.16 24.11 6.97
C TYR A 81 -17.53 23.41 7.07
N ALA A 82 -17.52 22.09 7.21
CA ALA A 82 -18.71 21.25 7.33
C ALA A 82 -19.61 21.69 8.50
N SER A 83 -19.00 21.95 9.67
CA SER A 83 -19.71 22.44 10.85
C SER A 83 -20.33 23.83 10.64
N ALA A 84 -19.60 24.75 9.99
CA ALA A 84 -20.10 26.10 9.73
C ALA A 84 -21.30 26.11 8.77
N MET A 85 -21.31 25.20 7.80
CA MET A 85 -22.37 25.09 6.78
C MET A 85 -23.49 24.12 7.16
N GLY A 86 -23.37 23.40 8.27
CA GLY A 86 -24.35 22.39 8.68
C GLY A 86 -24.49 21.24 7.69
N CYS A 87 -23.39 20.86 7.02
CA CYS A 87 -23.36 19.77 6.05
C CYS A 87 -22.31 18.71 6.42
N GLU A 88 -22.45 17.53 5.83
CA GLU A 88 -21.48 16.44 5.83
C GLU A 88 -20.66 16.47 4.55
N ILE A 89 -19.42 15.98 4.63
CA ILE A 89 -18.50 15.89 3.50
C ILE A 89 -18.09 14.44 3.29
N TYR A 90 -18.36 13.91 2.11
CA TYR A 90 -17.96 12.56 1.73
C TYR A 90 -16.74 12.62 0.81
N ILE A 91 -15.64 11.99 1.22
CA ILE A 91 -14.35 12.01 0.49
C ILE A 91 -14.08 10.60 -0.08
N PRO A 92 -14.17 10.42 -1.42
CA PRO A 92 -13.91 9.14 -2.07
C PRO A 92 -12.42 8.79 -2.15
N CYS A 93 -11.57 9.81 -2.08
CA CYS A 93 -10.17 9.72 -2.42
C CYS A 93 -9.32 9.56 -1.16
N GLN A 94 -8.09 9.11 -1.37
CA GLN A 94 -7.08 8.92 -0.35
C GLN A 94 -5.84 9.71 -0.75
N PRO A 95 -5.01 10.16 0.20
CA PRO A 95 -3.63 10.54 -0.13
C PRO A 95 -2.97 9.41 -0.93
N GLY A 96 -2.31 9.79 -2.03
CA GLY A 96 -1.78 8.87 -3.04
C GLY A 96 -2.71 8.56 -4.21
N ALA A 97 -3.98 8.96 -4.15
CA ALA A 97 -4.90 8.76 -5.26
C ALA A 97 -4.57 9.70 -6.41
N PHE A 98 -4.56 9.15 -7.63
CA PHE A 98 -4.51 9.94 -8.85
C PHE A 98 -5.89 10.56 -9.10
N VAL A 99 -5.94 11.87 -9.31
CA VAL A 99 -7.14 12.66 -9.51
C VAL A 99 -7.08 13.44 -10.80
N ASP A 100 -8.26 13.72 -11.34
CA ASP A 100 -8.47 14.43 -12.58
C ASP A 100 -9.77 15.25 -12.51
N PRO A 101 -10.00 16.23 -13.41
CA PRO A 101 -11.18 17.08 -13.38
C PRO A 101 -12.53 16.37 -13.56
N ALA A 102 -12.57 15.14 -14.07
CA ALA A 102 -13.80 14.36 -14.22
C ALA A 102 -14.20 13.60 -12.95
N THR A 103 -13.29 13.47 -11.97
CA THR A 103 -13.53 12.73 -10.73
C THR A 103 -13.71 13.70 -9.55
N PRO A 104 -14.80 13.60 -8.76
CA PRO A 104 -15.00 14.44 -7.58
C PRO A 104 -13.93 14.22 -6.50
N LEU A 105 -13.43 15.32 -5.92
CA LEU A 105 -12.61 15.28 -4.70
C LEU A 105 -13.44 14.99 -3.46
N LEU A 106 -14.67 15.49 -3.43
CA LEU A 106 -15.63 15.28 -2.35
C LEU A 106 -17.08 15.50 -2.82
N TRP A 107 -18.04 15.11 -1.98
CA TRP A 107 -19.44 15.49 -2.09
C TRP A 107 -19.92 16.21 -0.82
N LEU A 108 -20.68 17.29 -0.99
CA LEU A 108 -21.41 17.98 0.07
C LEU A 108 -22.81 17.40 0.23
N VAL A 109 -23.22 17.11 1.47
CA VAL A 109 -24.51 16.47 1.78
C VAL A 109 -25.09 16.98 3.11
N PRO A 110 -26.33 17.52 3.16
CA PRO A 110 -27.06 18.04 2.00
C PRO A 110 -26.28 19.17 1.34
N THR A 111 -26.64 19.49 0.10
CA THR A 111 -26.04 20.64 -0.59
C THR A 111 -26.46 21.94 0.11
N PRO A 112 -25.52 22.76 0.61
CA PRO A 112 -25.85 24.08 1.16
C PRO A 112 -26.35 25.02 0.07
N ASP A 113 -27.23 25.97 0.41
CA ASP A 113 -27.77 26.97 -0.52
C ASP A 113 -26.66 27.84 -1.15
N THR A 114 -25.62 28.13 -0.36
CA THR A 114 -24.41 28.83 -0.79
C THR A 114 -23.18 28.12 -0.22
N TYR A 115 -22.15 27.92 -1.05
CA TYR A 115 -20.89 27.28 -0.65
C TYR A 115 -19.72 27.85 -1.45
N ASP A 116 -18.53 27.85 -0.86
CA ASP A 116 -17.28 28.29 -1.51
C ASP A 116 -16.48 27.07 -1.97
N GLU A 117 -16.60 26.76 -3.26
CA GLU A 117 -15.88 25.63 -3.87
C GLU A 117 -14.35 25.81 -3.81
N SER A 118 -13.85 27.05 -3.92
CA SER A 118 -12.41 27.31 -3.92
C SER A 118 -11.80 27.00 -2.56
N ARG A 119 -12.51 27.35 -1.47
CA ARG A 119 -12.09 27.01 -0.10
C ARG A 119 -12.03 25.50 0.12
N LEU A 120 -12.98 24.74 -0.44
CA LEU A 120 -12.99 23.28 -0.36
C LEU A 120 -11.84 22.65 -1.17
N ILE A 121 -11.60 23.13 -2.39
CA ILE A 121 -10.50 22.66 -3.24
C ILE A 121 -9.14 22.91 -2.56
N ASN A 122 -8.95 24.09 -1.94
CA ASN A 122 -7.71 24.45 -1.26
C ASN A 122 -7.40 23.59 -0.01
N CYS A 123 -8.33 22.75 0.45
CA CYS A 123 -8.06 21.76 1.49
C CYS A 123 -7.32 20.52 0.95
N PHE A 124 -7.13 20.42 -0.37
CA PHE A 124 -6.40 19.33 -1.02
C PHE A 124 -5.13 19.88 -1.65
N THR A 125 -4.00 19.24 -1.34
CA THR A 125 -2.74 19.47 -2.07
C THR A 125 -2.61 18.41 -3.15
N VAL A 126 -2.54 18.83 -4.41
CA VAL A 126 -2.37 17.95 -5.58
C VAL A 126 -1.07 18.31 -6.28
N ASP A 127 -0.30 17.29 -6.68
CA ASP A 127 0.98 17.48 -7.35
C ASP A 127 1.26 16.36 -8.36
N ALA A 128 2.28 16.52 -9.21
CA ALA A 128 2.68 15.53 -10.20
C ALA A 128 3.28 14.25 -9.58
N GLU A 129 3.83 14.33 -8.37
CA GLU A 129 4.47 13.21 -7.66
C GLU A 129 3.71 12.83 -6.38
N ARG A 130 3.85 11.58 -5.95
CA ARG A 130 3.36 11.12 -4.64
C ARG A 130 4.30 11.55 -3.53
N SER A 131 3.74 11.80 -2.35
CA SER A 131 4.49 12.09 -1.12
C SER A 131 4.38 10.93 -0.14
N PHE A 132 5.39 10.72 0.70
CA PHE A 132 5.34 9.70 1.77
C PHE A 132 4.47 10.13 2.96
N ASP A 133 4.24 11.42 3.15
CA ASP A 133 3.74 11.99 4.40
C ASP A 133 2.40 11.38 4.85
N GLN A 134 1.38 11.44 3.99
CA GLN A 134 0.06 10.89 4.29
C GLN A 134 -0.26 9.59 3.54
N ASP A 135 0.65 9.07 2.73
CA ASP A 135 0.41 7.94 1.83
C ASP A 135 1.24 6.70 2.23
N PRO A 136 0.71 5.82 3.09
CA PRO A 136 1.42 4.61 3.49
C PRO A 136 1.61 3.61 2.33
N ARG A 137 0.83 3.72 1.25
CA ARG A 137 0.93 2.82 0.10
C ARG A 137 2.14 3.14 -0.77
N PHE A 138 2.57 4.40 -0.79
CA PHE A 138 3.65 4.81 -1.69
C PHE A 138 4.96 4.13 -1.32
N GLY A 139 5.30 4.10 -0.03
CA GLY A 139 6.52 3.44 0.41
C GLY A 139 6.53 1.92 0.19
N LEU A 140 5.38 1.26 0.33
CA LEU A 140 5.20 -0.14 -0.08
C LEU A 140 5.43 -0.35 -1.58
N SER A 141 4.99 0.59 -2.42
CA SER A 141 5.22 0.57 -3.86
C SER A 141 6.70 0.79 -4.21
N VAL A 142 7.37 1.73 -3.55
CA VAL A 142 8.81 1.98 -3.75
C VAL A 142 9.64 0.77 -3.33
N LEU A 143 9.29 0.11 -2.21
CA LEU A 143 9.95 -1.14 -1.80
C LEU A 143 9.77 -2.24 -2.85
N SER A 144 8.58 -2.43 -3.41
CA SER A 144 8.36 -3.43 -4.45
C SER A 144 9.11 -3.10 -5.74
N GLU A 145 9.23 -1.82 -6.11
CA GLU A 145 10.07 -1.41 -7.23
C GLU A 145 11.55 -1.76 -7.01
N ILE A 146 12.08 -1.56 -5.80
CA ILE A 146 13.46 -1.95 -5.46
C ILE A 146 13.63 -3.46 -5.61
N ALA A 147 12.70 -4.26 -5.07
CA ALA A 147 12.72 -5.71 -5.22
C ALA A 147 12.61 -6.15 -6.68
N SER A 148 11.69 -5.57 -7.46
CA SER A 148 11.51 -5.85 -8.88
C SER A 148 12.77 -5.50 -9.70
N ARG A 149 13.43 -4.38 -9.40
CA ARG A 149 14.72 -4.03 -10.04
C ARG A 149 15.81 -5.05 -9.70
N ALA A 150 15.87 -5.50 -8.45
CA ALA A 150 16.83 -6.53 -8.02
C ALA A 150 16.57 -7.88 -8.73
N LEU A 151 15.31 -8.25 -8.94
CA LEU A 151 14.91 -9.46 -9.65
C LEU A 151 15.06 -9.39 -11.18
N SER A 152 15.35 -8.20 -11.73
CA SER A 152 15.50 -8.06 -13.17
C SER A 152 16.67 -8.90 -13.72
N PRO A 153 16.61 -9.37 -14.98
CA PRO A 153 17.68 -10.18 -15.57
C PRO A 153 19.06 -9.50 -15.56
N ALA A 154 19.09 -8.16 -15.52
CA ALA A 154 20.32 -7.38 -15.50
C ALA A 154 21.02 -7.38 -14.14
N VAL A 155 20.25 -7.47 -13.05
CA VAL A 155 20.76 -7.42 -11.66
C VAL A 155 20.84 -8.83 -11.06
N ASN A 156 19.77 -9.62 -11.19
CA ASN A 156 19.66 -11.00 -10.74
C ASN A 156 20.07 -11.20 -9.26
N ASP A 157 19.53 -10.37 -8.37
CA ASP A 157 19.76 -10.42 -6.93
C ASP A 157 18.46 -10.75 -6.17
N PRO A 158 18.15 -12.04 -6.00
CA PRO A 158 16.99 -12.46 -5.22
C PRO A 158 17.12 -12.16 -3.72
N GLY A 159 18.34 -11.95 -3.21
CA GLY A 159 18.60 -11.64 -1.80
C GLY A 159 17.95 -10.33 -1.38
N THR A 160 18.09 -9.28 -2.20
CA THR A 160 17.43 -7.98 -1.97
C THR A 160 15.90 -8.10 -1.96
N ALA A 161 15.32 -8.90 -2.86
CA ALA A 161 13.87 -9.10 -2.88
C ALA A 161 13.37 -9.84 -1.61
N ILE A 162 14.11 -10.86 -1.16
CA ILE A 162 13.83 -11.59 0.09
C ILE A 162 13.90 -10.66 1.31
N ASP A 163 14.87 -9.76 1.33
CA ASP A 163 15.03 -8.75 2.38
C ASP A 163 13.86 -7.76 2.38
N VAL A 164 13.47 -7.23 1.21
CA VAL A 164 12.28 -6.38 1.04
C VAL A 164 11.00 -7.09 1.51
N ILE A 165 10.81 -8.38 1.20
CA ILE A 165 9.66 -9.15 1.72
C ILE A 165 9.68 -9.14 3.27
N GLY A 166 10.86 -9.27 3.88
CA GLY A 166 11.02 -9.16 5.33
C GLY A 166 10.63 -7.79 5.89
N ARG A 167 11.06 -6.70 5.23
CA ARG A 167 10.65 -5.32 5.57
C ARG A 167 9.14 -5.14 5.48
N ALA A 168 8.54 -5.61 4.39
CA ALA A 168 7.12 -5.53 4.16
C ALA A 168 6.31 -6.20 5.27
N VAL A 169 6.73 -7.37 5.76
CA VAL A 169 6.08 -8.04 6.90
C VAL A 169 6.14 -7.19 8.17
N ARG A 170 7.29 -6.58 8.49
CA ARG A 170 7.42 -5.71 9.68
C ARG A 170 6.51 -4.48 9.58
N LEU A 171 6.47 -3.85 8.41
CA LEU A 171 5.62 -2.69 8.15
C LEU A 171 4.13 -3.04 8.27
N LEU A 172 3.72 -4.14 7.63
CA LEU A 172 2.34 -4.58 7.61
C LEU A 172 1.88 -5.15 8.97
N ALA A 173 2.78 -5.57 9.85
CA ALA A 173 2.44 -5.96 11.22
C ALA A 173 1.84 -4.82 12.06
N ILE A 174 2.07 -3.55 11.67
CA ILE A 174 1.48 -2.36 12.30
C ILE A 174 -0.01 -2.25 11.97
N TRP A 175 -0.42 -2.74 10.80
CA TRP A 175 -1.75 -2.52 10.26
C TRP A 175 -2.76 -3.51 10.83
N ASP A 176 -3.73 -2.99 11.59
CA ASP A 176 -4.80 -3.78 12.20
C ASP A 176 -6.16 -3.10 12.03
N THR A 177 -6.99 -3.69 11.18
CA THR A 177 -8.34 -3.19 10.87
C THR A 177 -9.31 -3.30 12.04
N GLN A 178 -9.07 -4.18 13.03
CA GLN A 178 -9.93 -4.26 14.21
C GLN A 178 -9.78 -3.02 15.09
N TYR A 179 -8.54 -2.66 15.40
CA TYR A 179 -8.23 -1.42 16.10
C TYR A 179 -8.87 -0.22 15.41
N GLN A 180 -8.76 -0.14 14.08
CA GLN A 180 -9.31 0.97 13.30
C GLN A 180 -10.83 1.13 13.41
N GLN A 181 -11.57 0.02 13.60
CA GLN A 181 -13.03 0.08 13.78
C GLN A 181 -13.44 0.60 15.15
N SER A 182 -12.55 0.47 16.15
CA SER A 182 -12.80 0.91 17.54
C SER A 182 -12.22 2.29 17.86
N ALA A 183 -11.46 2.89 16.93
CA ALA A 183 -10.80 4.16 17.15
C ALA A 183 -11.79 5.31 17.32
N ALA A 184 -11.41 6.33 18.09
CA ALA A 184 -12.18 7.56 18.23
C ALA A 184 -12.25 8.30 16.89
N VAL A 185 -13.37 8.99 16.67
CA VAL A 185 -13.60 9.82 15.47
C VAL A 185 -13.46 11.28 15.88
N ASP A 186 -12.45 11.95 15.33
CA ASP A 186 -12.16 13.37 15.59
C ASP A 186 -13.04 14.28 14.73
N TYR A 187 -13.41 13.82 13.53
CA TYR A 187 -14.16 14.59 12.53
C TYR A 187 -15.43 13.85 12.09
N PRO A 188 -16.49 13.80 12.93
CA PRO A 188 -17.66 12.96 12.71
C PRO A 188 -18.46 13.27 11.44
N GLN A 189 -18.38 14.50 10.94
CA GLN A 189 -19.05 14.98 9.73
C GLN A 189 -18.27 14.75 8.43
N LEU A 190 -17.06 14.19 8.52
CA LEU A 190 -16.23 13.83 7.36
C LEU A 190 -16.27 12.32 7.14
N PHE A 191 -16.81 11.87 6.02
CA PHE A 191 -16.98 10.46 5.68
C PHE A 191 -15.93 10.02 4.66
N ILE A 192 -15.01 9.15 5.07
CA ILE A 192 -13.82 8.80 4.28
C ILE A 192 -13.85 7.34 3.86
N LYS A 193 -13.61 7.04 2.58
CA LYS A 193 -13.51 5.64 2.12
C LYS A 193 -12.37 4.91 2.83
N PRO A 194 -12.51 3.64 3.24
CA PRO A 194 -11.41 2.90 3.87
C PRO A 194 -10.22 2.74 2.94
N LEU A 195 -9.02 2.75 3.53
CA LEU A 195 -7.83 2.16 2.90
C LEU A 195 -7.90 0.64 3.06
N GLU A 196 -7.94 -0.09 1.95
CA GLU A 196 -8.17 -1.52 1.97
C GLU A 196 -6.86 -2.30 2.19
N THR A 197 -6.87 -3.26 3.10
CA THR A 197 -5.72 -4.16 3.35
C THR A 197 -5.25 -4.87 2.07
N ARG A 198 -6.20 -5.22 1.18
CA ARG A 198 -5.87 -5.84 -0.11
C ARG A 198 -4.92 -4.98 -0.95
N ASP A 199 -5.09 -3.67 -0.89
CA ASP A 199 -4.35 -2.73 -1.72
C ASP A 199 -2.92 -2.61 -1.20
N LEU A 200 -2.73 -2.54 0.13
CA LEU A 200 -1.42 -2.61 0.76
C LEU A 200 -0.65 -3.88 0.37
N LEU A 201 -1.30 -5.05 0.41
CA LEU A 201 -0.67 -6.31 -0.01
C LEU A 201 -0.34 -6.32 -1.51
N ASN A 202 -1.24 -5.79 -2.35
CA ASN A 202 -1.04 -5.77 -3.79
C ASN A 202 0.14 -4.87 -4.16
N ASP A 203 0.24 -3.68 -3.58
CA ASP A 203 1.27 -2.69 -3.90
C ASP A 203 2.68 -3.24 -3.61
N VAL A 204 2.85 -4.03 -2.54
CA VAL A 204 4.15 -4.61 -2.19
C VAL A 204 4.41 -5.99 -2.80
N PHE A 205 3.47 -6.91 -2.71
CA PHE A 205 3.74 -8.32 -3.04
C PHE A 205 3.44 -8.68 -4.49
N ASN A 206 2.53 -7.98 -5.17
CA ASN A 206 2.13 -8.38 -6.53
C ASN A 206 3.27 -8.23 -7.56
N PRO A 207 4.07 -7.13 -7.56
CA PRO A 207 5.22 -7.01 -8.45
C PRO A 207 6.29 -8.06 -8.14
N ILE A 208 6.59 -8.29 -6.86
CA ILE A 208 7.57 -9.29 -6.41
C ILE A 208 7.15 -10.71 -6.82
N ALA A 209 5.87 -11.05 -6.66
CA ALA A 209 5.34 -12.34 -7.07
C ALA A 209 5.42 -12.57 -8.58
N ARG A 210 5.26 -11.51 -9.37
CA ARG A 210 5.38 -11.55 -10.85
C ARG A 210 6.83 -11.70 -11.28
N ASP A 211 7.71 -10.83 -10.78
CA ASP A 211 9.08 -10.75 -11.25
C ASP A 211 9.95 -11.88 -10.67
N GLY A 212 9.61 -12.39 -9.49
CA GLY A 212 10.24 -13.54 -8.84
C GLY A 212 9.54 -14.87 -9.10
N ALA A 213 8.65 -14.96 -10.11
CA ALA A 213 7.84 -16.16 -10.34
C ALA A 213 8.68 -17.43 -10.60
N ALA A 214 9.80 -17.29 -11.31
CA ALA A 214 10.70 -18.40 -11.65
C ALA A 214 11.80 -18.65 -10.59
N ILE A 215 11.78 -17.94 -9.46
CA ILE A 215 12.84 -17.99 -8.44
C ILE A 215 12.27 -18.59 -7.16
N ILE A 216 12.62 -19.86 -6.90
CA ILE A 216 12.02 -20.66 -5.84
C ILE A 216 12.24 -20.06 -4.44
N GLU A 217 13.41 -19.50 -4.16
CA GLU A 217 13.74 -18.90 -2.87
C GLU A 217 12.85 -17.69 -2.56
N VAL A 218 12.54 -16.88 -3.59
CA VAL A 218 11.64 -15.73 -3.49
C VAL A 218 10.21 -16.20 -3.25
N GLN A 219 9.75 -17.22 -3.97
CA GLN A 219 8.41 -17.78 -3.79
C GLN A 219 8.22 -18.39 -2.40
N ILE A 220 9.19 -19.18 -1.90
CA ILE A 220 9.16 -19.73 -0.54
C ILE A 220 9.04 -18.60 0.48
N ARG A 221 9.88 -17.56 0.34
CA ARG A 221 9.86 -16.43 1.27
C ARG A 221 8.53 -15.68 1.24
N LEU A 222 7.99 -15.44 0.04
CA LEU A 222 6.72 -14.77 -0.14
C LEU A 222 5.55 -15.55 0.49
N GLN A 223 5.47 -16.86 0.25
CA GLN A 223 4.41 -17.70 0.84
C GLN A 223 4.49 -17.71 2.37
N LYS A 224 5.70 -17.83 2.93
CA LYS A 224 5.91 -17.75 4.37
C LYS A 224 5.52 -16.39 4.94
N ALA A 225 5.88 -15.30 4.26
CA ALA A 225 5.52 -13.94 4.68
C ALA A 225 4.00 -13.72 4.75
N LEU A 226 3.27 -14.15 3.72
CA LEU A 226 1.79 -14.04 3.70
C LEU A 226 1.14 -14.86 4.81
N LYS A 227 1.65 -16.08 5.06
CA LYS A 227 1.20 -16.96 6.15
C LYS A 227 1.52 -16.36 7.53
N THR A 228 2.67 -15.69 7.68
CA THR A 228 3.02 -14.96 8.90
C THR A 228 2.02 -13.84 9.17
N LEU A 229 1.68 -13.02 8.17
CA LEU A 229 0.68 -11.95 8.32
C LEU A 229 -0.71 -12.50 8.67
N GLU A 230 -1.14 -13.58 8.02
CA GLU A 230 -2.37 -14.30 8.35
C GLU A 230 -2.39 -14.77 9.80
N LYS A 231 -1.30 -15.37 10.29
CA LYS A 231 -1.21 -15.86 11.67
C LYS A 231 -1.18 -14.74 12.71
N MET A 232 -0.48 -13.64 12.42
CA MET A 232 -0.31 -12.52 13.36
C MET A 232 -1.61 -11.74 13.59
N THR A 233 -2.31 -11.40 12.50
CA THR A 233 -3.55 -10.60 12.58
C THR A 233 -4.63 -11.22 11.69
N PRO A 234 -5.23 -12.36 12.09
CA PRO A 234 -6.12 -13.14 11.23
C PRO A 234 -7.30 -12.36 10.69
N LEU A 235 -7.89 -11.49 11.51
CA LEU A 235 -9.09 -10.72 11.13
C LEU A 235 -8.79 -9.64 10.09
N THR A 236 -7.54 -9.18 10.03
CA THR A 236 -7.06 -8.24 9.02
C THR A 236 -6.58 -8.96 7.74
N TYR A 237 -5.87 -10.08 7.89
CA TYR A 237 -5.11 -10.67 6.79
C TYR A 237 -5.63 -11.98 6.19
N SER A 238 -6.49 -12.77 6.88
CA SER A 238 -6.82 -14.14 6.43
C SER A 238 -7.30 -14.21 4.98
N ILE A 239 -8.28 -13.38 4.59
CA ILE A 239 -8.81 -13.36 3.22
C ILE A 239 -7.79 -12.76 2.24
N PRO A 240 -7.30 -11.52 2.43
CA PRO A 240 -6.44 -10.89 1.42
C PRO A 240 -5.08 -11.59 1.28
N ALA A 241 -4.48 -12.12 2.35
CA ALA A 241 -3.22 -12.85 2.28
C ALA A 241 -3.37 -14.18 1.54
N ARG A 242 -4.45 -14.94 1.79
CA ARG A 242 -4.73 -16.18 1.04
C ARG A 242 -4.95 -15.92 -0.45
N GLN A 243 -5.70 -14.89 -0.80
CA GLN A 243 -5.90 -14.51 -2.21
C GLN A 243 -4.57 -14.17 -2.88
N GLN A 244 -3.68 -13.45 -2.19
CA GLN A 244 -2.37 -13.11 -2.72
C GLN A 244 -1.45 -14.33 -2.82
N SER A 245 -1.52 -15.23 -1.84
CA SER A 245 -0.78 -16.50 -1.79
C SER A 245 -1.14 -17.39 -2.97
N CYS A 246 -2.44 -17.54 -3.27
CA CYS A 246 -2.93 -18.30 -4.42
C CYS A 246 -2.42 -17.71 -5.74
N ARG A 247 -2.54 -16.39 -5.94
CA ARG A 247 -2.05 -15.73 -7.16
C ARG A 247 -0.55 -15.88 -7.37
N ALA A 248 0.23 -15.80 -6.29
CA ALA A 248 1.68 -16.03 -6.34
C ALA A 248 2.00 -17.48 -6.73
N LEU A 249 1.29 -18.45 -6.15
CA LEU A 249 1.43 -19.87 -6.49
C LEU A 249 1.07 -20.16 -7.95
N GLU A 250 0.00 -19.56 -8.48
CA GLU A 250 -0.38 -19.68 -9.89
C GLU A 250 0.74 -19.19 -10.82
N ARG A 251 1.35 -18.04 -10.52
CA ARG A 251 2.50 -17.54 -11.30
C ARG A 251 3.73 -18.44 -11.20
N ALA A 252 4.01 -18.96 -10.01
CA ALA A 252 5.11 -19.88 -9.78
C ALA A 252 4.92 -21.18 -10.58
N ARG A 253 3.71 -21.75 -10.61
CA ARG A 253 3.38 -22.94 -11.43
C ARG A 253 3.62 -22.73 -12.92
N MET A 254 3.39 -21.51 -13.42
CA MET A 254 3.63 -21.18 -14.83
C MET A 254 5.11 -20.98 -15.18
N SER A 255 5.97 -20.76 -14.17
CA SER A 255 7.34 -20.28 -14.38
C SER A 255 8.42 -21.24 -13.88
N LEU A 256 8.16 -22.03 -12.84
CA LEU A 256 9.08 -23.02 -12.30
C LEU A 256 9.09 -24.28 -13.18
N GLY A 257 10.29 -24.76 -13.52
CA GLY A 257 10.45 -25.93 -14.37
C GLY A 257 10.42 -27.27 -13.62
N LEU A 258 10.59 -27.26 -12.29
CA LEU A 258 10.71 -28.47 -11.49
C LEU A 258 9.44 -28.73 -10.66
N GLU A 259 8.76 -29.83 -10.96
CA GLU A 259 7.55 -30.27 -10.26
C GLU A 259 7.74 -30.40 -8.73
N LYS A 260 8.95 -30.77 -8.28
CA LYS A 260 9.27 -30.87 -6.85
C LYS A 260 9.21 -29.51 -6.14
N GLU A 261 9.58 -28.43 -6.82
CA GLU A 261 9.54 -27.06 -6.28
C GLU A 261 8.10 -26.57 -6.16
N ILE A 262 7.27 -26.86 -7.16
CA ILE A 262 5.83 -26.57 -7.12
C ILE A 262 5.17 -27.28 -5.93
N LYS A 263 5.44 -28.58 -5.76
CA LYS A 263 4.93 -29.36 -4.61
C LYS A 263 5.39 -28.81 -3.26
N CYS A 264 6.64 -28.35 -3.17
CA CYS A 264 7.13 -27.68 -1.98
C CYS A 264 6.29 -26.43 -1.66
N LEU A 265 6.05 -25.56 -2.65
CA LEU A 265 5.22 -24.37 -2.44
C LEU A 265 3.77 -24.73 -2.04
N GLU A 266 3.18 -25.76 -2.62
CA GLU A 266 1.83 -26.24 -2.26
C GLU A 266 1.75 -26.71 -0.80
N GLN A 267 2.79 -27.36 -0.28
CA GLN A 267 2.87 -27.75 1.13
C GLN A 267 2.92 -26.53 2.06
N ILE A 268 3.69 -25.49 1.69
CA ILE A 268 3.77 -24.24 2.45
C ILE A 268 2.40 -23.57 2.52
N VAL A 269 1.74 -23.44 1.36
CA VAL A 269 0.42 -22.81 1.20
C VAL A 269 -0.66 -23.57 1.96
N SER A 270 -0.66 -24.90 1.91
CA SER A 270 -1.63 -25.74 2.61
C SER A 270 -1.39 -25.86 4.11
N GLY A 271 -0.22 -25.44 4.61
CA GLY A 271 0.08 -25.46 6.03
C GLY A 271 0.74 -26.74 6.53
N LYS A 272 1.09 -27.68 5.66
CA LYS A 272 1.56 -29.04 6.01
C LYS A 272 3.07 -29.17 6.27
N GLU A 273 3.78 -28.06 6.49
CA GLU A 273 5.23 -28.08 6.71
C GLU A 273 5.65 -28.84 7.98
N ASP A 274 4.76 -28.99 8.97
CA ASP A 274 5.07 -29.62 10.27
C ASP A 274 5.06 -31.17 10.25
N GLU A 275 4.78 -31.82 9.11
CA GLU A 275 4.69 -33.30 9.00
C GLU A 275 5.98 -33.99 8.50
N CYS A 276 7.06 -33.25 8.26
CA CYS A 276 8.32 -33.80 7.70
C CYS A 276 9.60 -33.27 8.37
N ALA A 277 9.54 -32.88 9.64
CA ALA A 277 10.71 -32.64 10.48
C ALA A 277 11.14 -33.93 11.20
#